data_AF-G5J6N2-F1
#
_entry.id   AF-G5J6N2-F1
#
_cell.length_a   1.000
_cell.length_b   1.000
_cell.length_c   1.000
_cell.angle_alpha   90.00
_cell.angle_beta   90.00
_cell.angle_gamma   90.00
#
_symmetry.space_group_name_H-M   'P 1'
#
loop_
_entity.id
_entity.type
_entity.pdbx_description
1 polymer ?
#
loop_
_entity_poly.entity_id
_entity_poly.type
_entity_poly.pdbx_seq_one_letter_code
_entity_poly.pdbx_strand_id
1 'polypeptide(L)'
;MLLLDGLDEVASKEHSHVVEIIQDFLKKYDQCRVIITCRVAVYQEQFKYNVDQTLTLVDFDDEQIRRFLRAWKESFTPDHSREQLIASLRERPQILQMARNPLILTLIASLYIDSTFVLPHSRLEFYNKVTDRLLELRDMERPYLQQHNNYRLSEKKSILQRLALYAQNNPDKLGKDRKSLSLKNVREEVKKELSSLSRTDNDILPIIDEIVERSGMLQKLDGGENYMFSHLTLQEYFTALAMREEGETLISRFQVDPDSWREIVKLWCGLVNDSTDVIKEIYEKDQLTGFECLADAAKIQPEVEKEILESLKSNLENEASHKAFAVVAADVRPRGEALFSFLTNILNNENEPLSKREAAAKILSKTNLPKAARALGKHYNSLNFISDLLVDMGDVALEELEKWTNQ
;
A
#
# COMPACT_ATOMS: atom_id res chain seq x y z
N MET A 1 17.23 -8.00 26.17
CA MET A 1 16.13 -7.73 25.22
C MET A 1 16.62 -8.14 23.84
N LEU A 2 15.80 -8.87 23.09
CA LEU A 2 16.07 -9.32 21.72
C LEU A 2 15.04 -8.71 20.79
N LEU A 3 15.48 -8.15 19.65
CA LEU A 3 14.60 -7.62 18.61
C LEU A 3 14.79 -8.50 17.38
N LEU A 4 13.72 -9.15 16.94
CA LEU A 4 13.66 -9.97 15.74
C LEU A 4 12.83 -9.21 14.72
N ASP A 5 13.48 -8.57 13.75
CA ASP A 5 12.81 -7.77 12.74
C ASP A 5 12.53 -8.61 11.48
N GLY A 6 11.30 -8.56 10.97
CA GLY A 6 10.91 -9.14 9.69
C GLY A 6 10.83 -10.67 9.68
N LEU A 7 9.98 -11.29 10.51
CA LEU A 7 9.71 -12.74 10.39
C LEU A 7 9.18 -13.12 9.00
N ASP A 8 8.43 -12.24 8.35
CA ASP A 8 7.97 -12.43 6.97
C ASP A 8 9.10 -12.48 5.94
N GLU A 9 10.32 -12.12 6.33
CA GLU A 9 11.53 -12.25 5.52
C GLU A 9 12.18 -13.64 5.67
N VAL A 10 11.68 -14.49 6.57
CA VAL A 10 12.15 -15.88 6.71
C VAL A 10 11.61 -16.73 5.57
N ALA A 11 12.50 -17.50 4.95
CA ALA A 11 12.19 -18.43 3.87
C ALA A 11 11.00 -19.35 4.20
N SER A 12 10.04 -19.52 3.27
CA SER A 12 8.84 -20.35 3.53
C SER A 12 9.16 -21.78 3.96
N LYS A 13 10.25 -22.36 3.46
CA LYS A 13 10.70 -23.72 3.82
C LYS A 13 11.36 -23.81 5.21
N GLU A 14 11.96 -22.72 5.67
CA GLU A 14 12.61 -22.63 6.98
C GLU A 14 11.66 -22.00 8.01
N HIS A 15 10.54 -21.42 7.57
CA HIS A 15 9.64 -20.64 8.41
C HIS A 15 9.19 -21.44 9.62
N SER A 16 8.69 -22.67 9.42
CA SER A 16 8.30 -23.55 10.52
C SER A 16 9.46 -23.84 11.48
N HIS A 17 10.66 -24.08 10.95
CA HIS A 17 11.83 -24.37 11.76
C HIS A 17 12.32 -23.16 12.57
N VAL A 18 12.34 -21.97 11.96
CA VAL A 18 12.70 -20.71 12.65
C VAL A 18 11.66 -20.38 13.71
N VAL A 19 10.38 -20.57 13.41
CA VAL A 19 9.30 -20.44 14.40
C VAL A 19 9.54 -21.38 15.59
N GLU A 20 9.87 -22.65 15.36
CA GLU A 20 10.20 -23.60 16.42
C GLU A 20 11.40 -23.13 17.27
N ILE A 21 12.49 -22.68 16.64
CA ILE A 21 13.67 -22.15 17.33
C ILE A 21 13.28 -20.96 18.22
N ILE A 22 12.48 -20.03 17.69
CA ILE A 22 12.03 -18.85 18.43
C ILE A 22 11.13 -19.27 19.59
N GLN A 23 10.18 -20.19 19.37
CA GLN A 23 9.32 -20.71 20.44
C GLN A 23 10.13 -21.37 21.55
N ASP A 24 11.14 -22.17 21.21
CA ASP A 24 12.01 -22.82 22.19
C ASP A 24 12.91 -21.83 22.91
N PHE A 25 13.38 -20.78 22.23
CA PHE A 25 14.08 -19.66 22.85
C PHE A 25 13.20 -18.94 23.87
N LEU A 26 11.95 -18.61 23.50
CA LEU A 26 10.98 -17.94 24.38
C LEU A 26 10.67 -18.79 25.62
N LYS A 27 10.55 -20.11 25.48
CA LYS A 27 10.37 -21.04 26.61
C LYS A 27 11.59 -21.10 27.52
N LYS A 28 12.80 -21.13 26.94
CA LYS A 28 14.06 -21.31 27.68
C LYS A 28 14.49 -20.05 28.43
N TYR A 29 14.22 -18.88 27.87
CA TYR A 29 14.67 -17.59 28.38
C TYR A 29 13.49 -16.67 28.69
N ASP A 30 12.63 -17.09 29.62
CA ASP A 30 11.41 -16.40 30.05
C ASP A 30 11.66 -14.97 30.60
N GLN A 31 12.85 -14.69 31.11
CA GLN A 31 13.24 -13.35 31.58
C GLN A 31 13.72 -12.41 30.45
N CYS A 32 13.93 -12.91 29.23
CA CYS A 32 14.41 -12.08 28.12
C CYS A 32 13.23 -11.42 27.40
N ARG A 33 13.11 -10.09 27.46
CA ARG A 33 12.14 -9.36 26.63
C ARG A 33 12.44 -9.56 25.15
N VAL A 34 11.48 -10.08 24.39
CA VAL A 34 11.60 -10.26 22.94
C VAL A 34 10.53 -9.43 22.23
N ILE A 35 10.90 -8.77 21.13
CA ILE A 35 9.94 -8.16 20.19
C ILE A 35 10.17 -8.83 18.84
N ILE A 36 9.09 -9.29 18.22
CA ILE A 36 9.10 -9.93 16.91
C ILE A 36 8.21 -9.08 16.00
N THR A 37 8.72 -8.66 14.84
CA THR A 37 7.91 -7.97 13.83
C THR A 37 7.61 -8.93 12.68
N CYS A 38 6.43 -8.80 12.09
CA CYS A 38 5.99 -9.61 10.96
C CYS A 38 4.84 -8.88 10.24
N ARG A 39 4.68 -9.12 8.94
CA ARG A 39 3.47 -8.69 8.22
C ARG A 39 2.24 -9.45 8.69
N VAL A 40 1.12 -8.72 8.79
CA VAL A 40 -0.18 -9.28 9.15
C VAL A 40 -0.61 -10.41 8.20
N ALA A 41 -0.36 -10.25 6.89
CA ALA A 41 -0.72 -11.27 5.90
C ALA A 41 0.06 -12.60 6.07
N VAL A 42 1.25 -12.56 6.69
CA VAL A 42 2.12 -13.74 6.86
C VAL A 42 1.98 -14.34 8.26
N TYR A 43 1.53 -13.56 9.24
CA TYR A 43 1.40 -14.02 10.62
C TYR A 43 0.16 -14.91 10.82
N GLN A 44 0.38 -16.21 11.04
CA GLN A 44 -0.65 -17.24 11.24
C GLN A 44 -0.85 -17.58 12.72
N GLU A 45 -0.77 -16.57 13.60
CA GLU A 45 -0.86 -16.74 15.06
C GLU A 45 0.18 -17.72 15.67
N GLN A 46 1.29 -18.00 14.96
CA GLN A 46 2.28 -19.00 15.38
C GLN A 46 2.93 -18.76 16.76
N PHE A 47 2.86 -17.54 17.30
CA PHE A 47 3.42 -17.21 18.62
C PHE A 47 2.36 -16.92 19.68
N LYS A 48 1.07 -17.10 19.37
CA LYS A 48 -0.06 -16.71 20.24
C LYS A 48 0.04 -17.22 21.68
N TYR A 49 0.65 -18.38 21.89
CA TYR A 49 0.84 -19.00 23.22
C TYR A 49 2.23 -18.79 23.82
N ASN A 50 3.14 -18.14 23.09
CA ASN A 50 4.53 -17.92 23.48
C ASN A 50 4.84 -16.46 23.84
N VAL A 51 3.99 -15.52 23.40
CA VAL A 51 4.15 -14.09 23.68
C VAL A 51 3.01 -13.57 24.54
N ASP A 52 3.29 -12.53 25.31
CA ASP A 52 2.28 -11.89 26.17
C ASP A 52 1.20 -11.16 25.35
N GLN A 53 1.59 -10.55 24.23
CA GLN A 53 0.73 -9.71 23.41
C GLN A 53 1.07 -9.82 21.93
N THR A 54 0.03 -9.79 21.08
CA THR A 54 0.16 -9.54 19.65
C THR A 54 -0.43 -8.16 19.37
N LEU A 55 0.38 -7.26 18.81
CA LEU A 55 -0.01 -5.89 18.49
C LEU A 55 0.09 -5.67 16.99
N THR A 56 -0.88 -4.94 16.43
CA THR A 56 -0.87 -4.54 15.01
C THR A 56 -0.53 -3.07 14.92
N LEU A 57 0.49 -2.73 14.12
CA LEU A 57 0.75 -1.34 13.78
C LEU A 57 -0.39 -0.81 12.92
N VAL A 58 -1.03 0.26 13.38
CA VAL A 58 -2.12 0.92 12.67
C VAL A 58 -1.57 2.04 11.79
N ASP A 59 -2.38 2.42 10.79
CA ASP A 59 -2.12 3.55 9.91
C ASP A 59 -1.99 4.86 10.73
N PHE A 60 -1.15 5.82 10.29
CA PHE A 60 -1.06 7.11 10.96
C PHE A 60 -2.41 7.82 10.99
N ASP A 61 -2.71 8.48 12.11
CA ASP A 61 -3.78 9.48 12.21
C ASP A 61 -3.34 10.86 11.65
N ASP A 62 -4.27 11.80 11.55
CA ASP A 62 -4.00 13.15 11.03
C ASP A 62 -2.99 13.95 11.90
N GLU A 63 -2.94 13.71 13.21
CA GLU A 63 -1.99 14.36 14.13
C GLU A 63 -0.59 13.78 13.94
N GLN A 64 -0.50 12.46 13.78
CA GLN A 64 0.72 11.73 13.50
C GLN A 64 1.32 12.11 12.15
N ILE A 65 0.51 12.30 11.10
CA ILE A 65 0.97 12.85 9.81
C ILE A 65 1.62 14.22 10.03
N ARG A 66 0.97 15.13 10.78
CA ARG A 66 1.53 16.46 11.07
C ARG A 66 2.82 16.40 11.86
N ARG A 67 2.86 15.55 12.89
CA ARG A 67 4.02 15.36 13.75
C ARG A 67 5.18 14.79 12.96
N PHE A 68 4.92 13.83 12.07
CA PHE A 68 5.90 13.25 11.17
C PHE A 68 6.49 14.32 10.23
N LEU A 69 5.64 15.10 9.56
CA LEU A 69 6.08 16.18 8.68
C LEU A 69 6.83 17.31 9.42
N ARG A 70 6.69 17.43 10.73
CA ARG A 70 7.45 18.41 11.52
C ARG A 70 8.96 18.16 11.47
N ALA A 71 9.39 16.92 11.29
CA ALA A 71 10.81 16.58 11.14
C ALA A 71 11.43 17.21 9.88
N TRP A 72 10.60 17.59 8.90
CA TRP A 72 10.99 18.16 7.61
C TRP A 72 10.91 19.70 7.58
N LYS A 73 10.73 20.35 8.74
CA LYS A 73 10.48 21.80 8.85
C LYS A 73 11.50 22.67 8.10
N GLU A 74 12.77 22.24 8.05
CA GLU A 74 13.87 23.02 7.45
C GLU A 74 13.90 22.87 5.92
N SER A 75 13.17 21.90 5.41
CA SER A 75 13.09 21.58 3.99
C SER A 75 11.88 22.25 3.31
N PHE A 76 10.83 22.60 4.08
CA PHE A 76 9.68 23.34 3.54
C PHE A 76 9.99 24.81 3.29
N THR A 77 9.38 25.38 2.25
CA THR A 77 9.50 26.80 1.87
C THR A 77 8.14 27.51 2.03
N PRO A 78 8.07 28.86 2.02
CA PRO A 78 6.80 29.57 2.09
C PRO A 78 5.79 29.19 1.00
N ASP A 79 6.28 28.88 -0.21
CA ASP A 79 5.44 28.47 -1.35
C ASP A 79 5.07 26.98 -1.33
N HIS A 80 5.82 26.18 -0.56
CA HIS A 80 5.62 24.74 -0.36
C HIS A 80 5.65 24.45 1.14
N SER A 81 4.64 24.96 1.85
CA SER A 81 4.54 24.80 3.30
C SER A 81 3.95 23.44 3.68
N ARG A 82 4.25 23.01 4.91
CA ARG A 82 3.64 21.83 5.51
C ARG A 82 2.11 21.91 5.50
N GLU A 83 1.56 23.08 5.82
CA GLU A 83 0.11 23.32 5.89
C GLU A 83 -0.55 23.17 4.52
N GLN A 84 0.09 23.66 3.45
CA GLN A 84 -0.39 23.48 2.08
C GLN A 84 -0.35 22.02 1.64
N LEU A 85 0.69 21.26 2.01
CA LEU A 85 0.75 19.82 1.75
C LEU A 85 -0.42 19.08 2.42
N ILE A 86 -0.66 19.36 3.71
CA ILE A 86 -1.77 18.75 4.47
C ILE A 86 -3.13 19.11 3.84
N ALA A 87 -3.33 20.38 3.47
CA ALA A 87 -4.55 20.81 2.79
C ALA A 87 -4.74 20.07 1.45
N SER A 88 -3.67 19.95 0.66
CA SER A 88 -3.69 19.25 -0.63
C SER A 88 -4.00 17.76 -0.50
N LEU A 89 -3.51 17.11 0.57
CA LEU A 89 -3.84 15.72 0.90
C LEU A 89 -5.33 15.58 1.26
N ARG A 90 -5.89 16.51 2.05
CA ARG A 90 -7.31 16.48 2.43
C ARG A 90 -8.26 16.60 1.25
N GLU A 91 -7.88 17.35 0.22
CA GLU A 91 -8.61 17.43 -1.05
C GLU A 91 -8.52 16.14 -1.88
N ARG A 92 -7.62 15.21 -1.53
CA ARG A 92 -7.36 13.95 -2.25
C ARG A 92 -7.46 12.76 -1.30
N PRO A 93 -8.68 12.35 -0.89
CA PRO A 93 -8.87 11.32 0.13
C PRO A 93 -8.14 10.00 -0.14
N GLN A 94 -8.08 9.55 -1.39
CA GLN A 94 -7.33 8.33 -1.76
C GLN A 94 -5.83 8.48 -1.48
N ILE A 95 -5.23 9.64 -1.80
CA ILE A 95 -3.83 9.90 -1.52
C ILE A 95 -3.59 10.11 -0.04
N LEU A 96 -4.48 10.81 0.68
CA LEU A 96 -4.40 10.94 2.13
C LEU A 96 -4.41 9.56 2.81
N GLN A 97 -5.27 8.65 2.36
CA GLN A 97 -5.33 7.29 2.89
C GLN A 97 -4.00 6.54 2.68
N MET A 98 -3.35 6.72 1.54
CA MET A 98 -2.01 6.18 1.31
C MET A 98 -0.94 6.86 2.17
N ALA A 99 -1.04 8.17 2.36
CA ALA A 99 -0.13 8.98 3.17
C ALA A 99 -0.20 8.66 4.68
N ARG A 100 -1.18 7.85 5.12
CA ARG A 100 -1.17 7.27 6.46
C ARG A 100 -0.07 6.21 6.63
N ASN A 101 0.45 5.67 5.54
CA ASN A 101 1.67 4.86 5.56
C ASN A 101 2.90 5.79 5.65
N PRO A 102 3.75 5.68 6.68
CA PRO A 102 4.87 6.60 6.90
C PRO A 102 5.88 6.65 5.75
N LEU A 103 6.07 5.54 5.03
CA LEU A 103 6.94 5.51 3.86
C LEU A 103 6.33 6.31 2.71
N ILE A 104 5.05 6.10 2.41
CA ILE A 104 4.38 6.83 1.33
C ILE A 104 4.34 8.33 1.66
N LEU A 105 4.10 8.69 2.92
CA LEU A 105 4.21 10.07 3.39
C LEU A 105 5.60 10.65 3.17
N THR A 106 6.65 9.85 3.39
CA THR A 106 8.04 10.25 3.14
C THR A 106 8.26 10.56 1.66
N LEU A 107 7.79 9.69 0.75
CA LEU A 107 7.88 9.91 -0.71
C LEU A 107 7.09 11.14 -1.16
N ILE A 108 5.89 11.33 -0.59
CA ILE A 108 5.07 12.52 -0.85
C ILE A 108 5.81 13.78 -0.41
N ALA A 109 6.31 13.81 0.82
CA ALA A 109 7.00 14.97 1.37
C ALA A 109 8.28 15.29 0.59
N SER A 110 9.10 14.28 0.25
CA SER A 110 10.34 14.47 -0.49
C SER A 110 10.09 15.07 -1.87
N LEU A 111 9.09 14.57 -2.61
CA LEU A 111 8.77 15.08 -3.95
C LEU A 111 8.12 16.47 -3.91
N TYR A 112 7.29 16.72 -2.89
CA TYR A 112 6.61 17.99 -2.72
C TYR A 112 7.59 19.14 -2.42
N ILE A 113 8.62 18.88 -1.62
CA ILE A 113 9.63 19.88 -1.27
C ILE A 113 10.53 20.23 -2.47
N ASP A 114 10.86 19.24 -3.27
CA ASP A 114 11.91 19.35 -4.29
C ASP A 114 11.39 19.80 -5.67
N SER A 115 10.07 19.83 -5.89
CA SER A 115 9.55 20.04 -7.24
C SER A 115 8.15 20.65 -7.29
N THR A 116 7.71 21.05 -8.50
CA THR A 116 6.30 21.42 -8.80
C THR A 116 5.36 20.19 -8.78
N PHE A 117 5.63 19.21 -7.92
CA PHE A 117 4.89 17.96 -7.85
C PHE A 117 3.47 18.22 -7.40
N VAL A 118 2.53 18.01 -8.33
CA VAL A 118 1.11 18.08 -8.04
C VAL A 118 0.65 16.70 -7.59
N LEU A 119 0.08 16.65 -6.39
CA LEU A 119 -0.45 15.41 -5.84
C LEU A 119 -1.49 14.80 -6.80
N PRO A 120 -1.36 13.51 -7.14
CA PRO A 120 -2.27 12.80 -8.03
C PRO A 120 -3.65 12.58 -7.39
N HIS A 121 -4.59 12.06 -8.16
CA HIS A 121 -5.94 11.76 -7.66
C HIS A 121 -6.15 10.27 -7.34
N SER A 122 -5.30 9.38 -7.85
CA SER A 122 -5.41 7.94 -7.61
C SER A 122 -4.10 7.31 -7.16
N ARG A 123 -4.23 6.14 -6.51
CA ARG A 123 -3.09 5.31 -6.10
C ARG A 123 -2.17 4.95 -7.26
N LEU A 124 -2.74 4.61 -8.41
CA LEU A 124 -1.94 4.27 -9.57
C LEU A 124 -1.18 5.47 -10.14
N GLU A 125 -1.86 6.62 -10.28
CA GLU A 125 -1.24 7.85 -10.77
C GLU A 125 -0.12 8.30 -9.82
N PHE A 126 -0.27 8.07 -8.51
CA PHE A 126 0.79 8.25 -7.52
C PHE A 126 2.04 7.45 -7.86
N TYR A 127 1.95 6.12 -7.96
CA TYR A 127 3.13 5.31 -8.25
C TYR A 127 3.75 5.66 -9.60
N ASN A 128 2.94 5.95 -10.62
CA ASN A 128 3.44 6.38 -11.92
C ASN A 128 4.25 7.68 -11.80
N LYS A 129 3.65 8.76 -11.28
CA LYS A 129 4.34 10.05 -11.15
C LYS A 129 5.57 9.99 -10.25
N VAL A 130 5.50 9.26 -9.14
CA VAL A 130 6.62 9.10 -8.20
C VAL A 130 7.78 8.36 -8.86
N THR A 131 7.49 7.24 -9.51
CA THR A 131 8.55 6.46 -10.17
C THR A 131 9.15 7.18 -11.35
N ASP A 132 8.35 7.90 -12.14
CA ASP A 132 8.83 8.74 -13.25
C ASP A 132 9.76 9.81 -12.72
N ARG A 133 9.30 10.54 -11.71
CA ARG A 133 10.06 11.64 -11.14
C ARG A 133 11.39 11.15 -10.57
N LEU A 134 11.39 10.08 -9.78
CA LEU A 134 12.60 9.50 -9.18
C LEU A 134 13.58 8.96 -10.23
N LEU A 135 13.09 8.35 -11.31
CA LEU A 135 13.93 7.83 -12.40
C LEU A 135 14.45 8.92 -13.34
N GLU A 136 13.69 10.01 -13.46
CA GLU A 136 14.05 11.18 -14.23
C GLU A 136 14.92 12.17 -13.46
N LEU A 137 15.04 12.05 -12.12
CA LEU A 137 15.78 12.97 -11.25
C LEU A 137 17.06 13.45 -11.95
N ARG A 138 16.94 14.66 -12.50
CA ARG A 138 18.01 15.32 -13.24
C ARG A 138 18.96 15.89 -12.21
N ASP A 139 20.21 16.04 -12.60
CA ASP A 139 21.32 16.64 -11.85
C ASP A 139 21.10 18.09 -11.37
N MET A 140 19.85 18.55 -11.20
CA MET A 140 19.54 19.85 -10.63
C MET A 140 19.96 19.95 -9.16
N GLU A 141 20.01 18.85 -8.42
CA GLU A 141 20.31 18.83 -6.97
C GLU A 141 21.76 18.46 -6.63
N ARG A 142 22.57 18.03 -7.61
CA ARG A 142 24.01 17.77 -7.43
C ARG A 142 24.81 18.41 -8.55
N PRO A 143 24.87 19.76 -8.62
CA PRO A 143 25.56 20.48 -9.70
C PRO A 143 27.06 20.14 -9.84
N TYR A 144 27.66 19.53 -8.81
CA TYR A 144 29.04 19.03 -8.83
C TYR A 144 29.22 17.68 -9.55
N LEU A 145 28.14 16.94 -9.85
CA LEU A 145 28.22 15.67 -10.56
C LEU A 145 28.19 15.80 -12.10
N GLN A 146 27.74 16.93 -12.67
CA GLN A 146 27.75 17.25 -14.12
C GLN A 146 27.43 16.07 -15.07
N GLN A 147 26.64 15.08 -14.64
CA GLN A 147 26.36 13.86 -15.39
C GLN A 147 24.87 13.81 -15.70
N HIS A 148 24.54 13.96 -16.97
CA HIS A 148 23.16 13.78 -17.44
C HIS A 148 22.75 12.31 -17.28
N ASN A 149 21.45 12.04 -17.15
CA ASN A 149 20.96 10.66 -17.27
C ASN A 149 21.42 10.11 -18.63
N ASN A 150 22.18 9.02 -18.61
CA ASN A 150 22.68 8.36 -19.82
C ASN A 150 21.62 7.42 -20.42
N TYR A 151 20.62 7.07 -19.61
CA TYR A 151 19.55 6.15 -19.95
C TYR A 151 18.18 6.83 -19.86
N ARG A 152 17.32 6.55 -20.84
CA ARG A 152 15.96 7.07 -20.92
C ARG A 152 15.10 6.46 -19.81
N LEU A 153 14.09 7.20 -19.37
CA LEU A 153 13.09 6.72 -18.40
C LEU A 153 12.50 5.36 -18.79
N SER A 154 12.14 5.18 -20.08
CA SER A 154 11.56 3.94 -20.59
C SER A 154 12.50 2.74 -20.46
N GLU A 155 13.81 2.94 -20.65
CA GLU A 155 14.83 1.88 -20.52
C GLU A 155 14.93 1.43 -19.06
N LYS A 156 15.03 2.39 -18.13
CA LYS A 156 15.10 2.11 -16.69
C LYS A 156 13.83 1.42 -16.19
N LYS A 157 12.65 1.89 -16.63
CA LYS A 157 11.36 1.28 -16.29
C LYS A 157 11.24 -0.16 -16.78
N SER A 158 11.61 -0.43 -18.03
CA SER A 158 11.57 -1.79 -18.60
C SER A 158 12.48 -2.75 -17.80
N ILE A 159 13.67 -2.30 -17.43
CA ILE A 159 14.57 -3.08 -16.56
C ILE A 159 13.96 -3.32 -15.18
N LEU A 160 13.39 -2.29 -14.55
CA LEU A 160 12.77 -2.44 -13.23
C LEU A 160 11.55 -3.37 -13.25
N GLN A 161 10.72 -3.31 -14.30
CA GLN A 161 9.62 -4.26 -14.52
C GLN A 161 10.14 -5.69 -14.58
N ARG A 162 11.20 -5.91 -15.36
CA ARG A 162 11.83 -7.23 -15.51
C ARG A 162 12.37 -7.76 -14.19
N LEU A 163 13.15 -6.95 -13.48
CA LEU A 163 13.75 -7.33 -12.21
C LEU A 163 12.70 -7.56 -11.14
N ALA A 164 11.66 -6.73 -11.07
CA ALA A 164 10.56 -6.90 -10.13
C ALA A 164 9.80 -8.21 -10.36
N LEU A 165 9.44 -8.48 -11.62
CA LEU A 165 8.77 -9.72 -12.00
C LEU A 165 9.63 -10.95 -11.70
N TYR A 166 10.93 -10.87 -11.99
CA TYR A 166 11.86 -11.95 -11.69
C TYR A 166 11.95 -12.18 -10.18
N ALA A 167 12.14 -11.13 -9.38
CA ALA A 167 12.23 -11.19 -7.92
C ALA A 167 10.95 -11.78 -7.30
N GLN A 168 9.78 -11.38 -7.83
CA GLN A 168 8.49 -11.90 -7.39
C GLN A 168 8.32 -13.39 -7.70
N ASN A 169 8.75 -13.84 -8.88
CA ASN A 169 8.58 -15.22 -9.35
C ASN A 169 9.66 -16.19 -8.85
N ASN A 170 10.84 -15.68 -8.55
CA ASN A 170 12.01 -16.46 -8.16
C ASN A 170 12.42 -16.01 -6.76
N PRO A 171 11.66 -16.41 -5.72
CA PRO A 171 12.25 -16.39 -4.39
C PRO A 171 13.54 -17.21 -4.49
N ASP A 172 14.67 -16.62 -4.09
CA ASP A 172 16.02 -17.14 -4.33
C ASP A 172 16.12 -18.65 -4.02
N LYS A 173 17.03 -19.45 -4.62
CA LYS A 173 17.05 -20.96 -4.71
C LYS A 173 16.73 -21.78 -3.44
N LEU A 174 16.63 -21.13 -2.29
CA LEU A 174 16.19 -21.65 -1.01
C LEU A 174 14.83 -21.07 -0.54
N GLY A 175 14.00 -20.49 -1.41
CA GLY A 175 12.74 -19.82 -1.08
C GLY A 175 12.88 -18.59 -0.17
N LYS A 176 14.05 -17.92 -0.21
CA LYS A 176 14.64 -17.18 0.93
C LYS A 176 14.29 -15.72 1.06
N ASP A 177 14.18 -14.99 -0.03
CA ASP A 177 13.92 -13.56 -0.01
C ASP A 177 13.42 -13.16 -1.40
N ARG A 178 12.21 -12.62 -1.49
CA ARG A 178 11.67 -12.10 -2.77
C ARG A 178 12.22 -10.74 -3.10
N LYS A 179 13.04 -10.15 -2.22
CA LYS A 179 13.55 -8.79 -2.34
C LYS A 179 14.99 -8.78 -2.86
N SER A 180 15.82 -9.76 -2.49
CA SER A 180 17.22 -9.81 -2.94
C SER A 180 17.42 -10.55 -4.28
N LEU A 181 18.29 -9.97 -5.10
CA LEU A 181 18.67 -10.42 -6.42
C LEU A 181 20.20 -10.49 -6.47
N SER A 182 20.76 -11.68 -6.67
CA SER A 182 22.21 -11.78 -6.90
C SER A 182 22.63 -10.97 -8.13
N LEU A 183 23.84 -10.41 -8.10
CA LEU A 183 24.42 -9.70 -9.23
C LEU A 183 24.37 -10.54 -10.52
N LYS A 184 24.57 -11.86 -10.41
CA LYS A 184 24.42 -12.78 -11.54
C LYS A 184 23.02 -12.71 -12.15
N ASN A 185 21.97 -12.85 -11.34
CA ASN A 185 20.59 -12.82 -11.81
C ASN A 185 20.24 -11.44 -12.38
N VAL A 186 20.68 -10.35 -11.73
CA VAL A 186 20.51 -8.99 -12.25
C VAL A 186 21.11 -8.87 -13.65
N ARG A 187 22.35 -9.32 -13.85
CA ARG A 187 23.01 -9.26 -15.17
C ARG A 187 22.28 -10.09 -16.21
N GLU A 188 21.86 -11.30 -15.87
CA GLU A 188 21.14 -12.20 -16.79
C GLU A 188 19.78 -11.63 -17.21
N GLU A 189 19.00 -11.09 -16.27
CA GLU A 189 17.68 -10.53 -16.58
C GLU A 189 17.77 -9.18 -17.30
N VAL A 190 18.69 -8.29 -16.90
CA VAL A 190 18.91 -7.02 -17.61
C VAL A 190 19.35 -7.29 -19.04
N LYS A 191 20.24 -8.26 -19.27
CA LYS A 191 20.69 -8.64 -20.61
C LYS A 191 19.54 -9.03 -21.54
N LYS A 192 18.54 -9.74 -21.01
CA LYS A 192 17.34 -10.14 -21.79
C LYS A 192 16.58 -8.90 -22.28
N GLU A 193 16.47 -7.86 -21.46
CA GLU A 193 15.81 -6.60 -21.83
C GLU A 193 16.67 -5.71 -22.75
N LEU A 194 17.98 -5.61 -22.53
CA LEU A 194 18.83 -4.73 -23.35
C LEU A 194 18.80 -5.06 -24.85
N SER A 195 18.57 -6.33 -25.19
CA SER A 195 18.44 -6.78 -26.58
C SER A 195 17.30 -6.08 -27.34
N SER A 196 16.19 -5.76 -26.67
CA SER A 196 15.05 -5.03 -27.25
C SER A 196 15.24 -3.51 -27.21
N LEU A 197 16.15 -3.02 -26.37
CA LEU A 197 16.44 -1.60 -26.15
C LEU A 197 17.57 -1.04 -27.04
N SER A 198 18.09 -1.83 -27.99
CA SER A 198 19.25 -1.45 -28.82
C SER A 198 20.49 -1.07 -28.00
N ARG A 199 20.68 -1.72 -26.85
CA ARG A 199 21.83 -1.54 -25.95
C ARG A 199 22.71 -2.78 -25.94
N THR A 200 23.91 -2.65 -25.36
CA THR A 200 24.90 -3.73 -25.34
C THR A 200 25.13 -4.25 -23.93
N ASP A 201 25.77 -5.41 -23.78
CA ASP A 201 26.14 -5.96 -22.47
C ASP A 201 27.01 -5.00 -21.62
N ASN A 202 27.68 -4.03 -22.26
CA ASN A 202 28.46 -2.99 -21.57
C ASN A 202 27.58 -1.98 -20.82
N ASP A 203 26.28 -1.89 -21.16
CA ASP A 203 25.32 -0.99 -20.52
C ASP A 203 24.69 -1.60 -19.25
N ILE A 204 24.86 -2.90 -18.99
CA ILE A 204 24.20 -3.62 -17.89
C ILE A 204 24.51 -3.00 -16.52
N LEU A 205 25.80 -2.84 -16.19
CA LEU A 205 26.17 -2.27 -14.89
C LEU A 205 25.91 -0.76 -14.84
N PRO A 206 26.28 0.04 -15.86
CA PRO A 206 26.04 1.48 -15.80
C PRO A 206 24.56 1.86 -15.64
N ILE A 207 23.61 1.17 -16.28
CA ILE A 207 22.18 1.48 -16.11
C ILE A 207 21.69 1.12 -14.70
N ILE A 208 22.16 0.01 -14.13
CA ILE A 208 21.83 -0.40 -12.77
C ILE A 208 22.44 0.56 -11.75
N ASP A 209 23.69 0.96 -11.95
CA ASP A 209 24.37 1.93 -11.10
C ASP A 209 23.65 3.30 -11.18
N GLU A 210 23.24 3.74 -12.36
CA GLU A 210 22.45 4.97 -12.52
C GLU A 210 21.09 4.88 -11.79
N ILE A 211 20.42 3.73 -11.81
CA ILE A 211 19.19 3.50 -11.06
C ILE A 211 19.47 3.54 -9.55
N VAL A 212 20.48 2.84 -9.06
CA VAL A 212 20.83 2.78 -7.63
C VAL A 212 21.22 4.16 -7.09
N GLU A 213 22.15 4.83 -7.77
CA GLU A 213 22.79 6.03 -7.24
C GLU A 213 21.94 7.29 -7.38
N ARG A 214 21.06 7.33 -8.40
CA ARG A 214 20.27 8.54 -8.69
C ARG A 214 18.81 8.44 -8.30
N SER A 215 18.18 7.29 -8.53
CA SER A 215 16.74 7.14 -8.26
C SER A 215 16.44 6.53 -6.89
N GLY A 216 17.41 5.82 -6.31
CA GLY A 216 17.20 5.07 -5.06
C GLY A 216 16.16 3.96 -5.19
N MET A 217 15.76 3.56 -6.40
CA MET A 217 14.78 2.49 -6.63
C MET A 217 15.33 1.11 -6.28
N LEU A 218 16.64 0.93 -6.47
CA LEU A 218 17.38 -0.26 -6.10
C LEU A 218 18.48 0.10 -5.08
N GLN A 219 18.82 -0.85 -4.24
CA GLN A 219 19.92 -0.75 -3.27
C GLN A 219 20.91 -1.88 -3.52
N LYS A 220 22.21 -1.58 -3.37
CA LYS A 220 23.29 -2.57 -3.32
C LYS A 220 23.39 -3.13 -1.91
N LEU A 221 23.42 -4.44 -1.80
CA LEU A 221 23.67 -5.21 -0.58
C LEU A 221 25.03 -5.90 -0.71
N ASP A 222 25.66 -6.21 0.42
CA ASP A 222 26.91 -6.98 0.48
C ASP A 222 28.02 -6.45 -0.46
N GLY A 223 28.14 -5.12 -0.55
CA GLY A 223 29.14 -4.49 -1.43
C GLY A 223 28.85 -4.59 -2.93
N GLY A 224 27.63 -4.95 -3.33
CA GLY A 224 27.20 -5.08 -4.73
C GLY A 224 27.06 -6.52 -5.23
N GLU A 225 27.19 -7.51 -4.35
CA GLU A 225 26.93 -8.92 -4.69
C GLU A 225 25.43 -9.21 -4.80
N ASN A 226 24.60 -8.45 -4.08
CA ASN A 226 23.16 -8.57 -4.08
C ASN A 226 22.50 -7.19 -4.27
N TYR A 227 21.29 -7.18 -4.81
CA TYR A 227 20.49 -6.00 -5.06
C TYR A 227 19.08 -6.20 -4.55
N MET A 228 18.42 -5.15 -4.08
CA MET A 228 17.00 -5.22 -3.74
C MET A 228 16.27 -3.93 -4.13
N PHE A 229 14.95 -4.01 -4.32
CA PHE A 229 14.14 -2.79 -4.35
C PHE A 229 14.23 -2.09 -3.00
N SER A 230 14.39 -0.78 -3.01
CA SER A 230 14.45 0.02 -1.77
C SER A 230 13.18 -0.09 -0.93
N HIS A 231 12.06 -0.46 -1.56
CA HIS A 231 10.86 -0.86 -0.87
C HIS A 231 10.02 -1.86 -1.67
N LEU A 232 9.33 -2.77 -0.97
CA LEU A 232 8.50 -3.79 -1.63
C LEU A 232 7.36 -3.18 -2.45
N THR A 233 6.74 -2.09 -2.01
CA THR A 233 5.64 -1.46 -2.79
C THR A 233 6.09 -1.00 -4.17
N LEU A 234 7.37 -0.65 -4.34
CA LEU A 234 7.96 -0.36 -5.65
C LEU A 234 8.08 -1.63 -6.48
N GLN A 235 8.56 -2.73 -5.88
CA GLN A 235 8.61 -4.03 -6.53
C GLN A 235 7.19 -4.49 -6.95
N GLU A 236 6.19 -4.40 -6.08
CA GLU A 236 4.81 -4.76 -6.38
C GLU A 236 4.25 -3.93 -7.54
N TYR A 237 4.51 -2.63 -7.56
CA TYR A 237 4.13 -1.75 -8.66
C TYR A 237 4.79 -2.12 -9.99
N PHE A 238 6.12 -2.32 -10.01
CA PHE A 238 6.82 -2.71 -11.22
C PHE A 238 6.45 -4.12 -11.69
N THR A 239 6.13 -5.04 -10.78
CA THR A 239 5.57 -6.35 -11.13
C THR A 239 4.19 -6.21 -11.75
N ALA A 240 3.31 -5.37 -11.21
CA ALA A 240 1.99 -5.13 -11.78
C ALA A 240 2.08 -4.53 -13.20
N LEU A 241 3.04 -3.62 -13.42
CA LEU A 241 3.35 -3.10 -14.75
C LEU A 241 3.86 -4.19 -15.70
N ALA A 242 4.77 -5.05 -15.25
CA ALA A 242 5.32 -6.15 -16.06
C ALA A 242 4.24 -7.15 -16.50
N MET A 243 3.19 -7.32 -15.68
CA MET A 243 2.09 -8.25 -15.92
C MET A 243 0.88 -7.63 -16.62
N ARG A 244 0.98 -6.39 -17.12
CA ARG A 244 -0.17 -5.64 -17.65
C ARG A 244 -1.01 -6.42 -18.66
N GLU A 245 -0.35 -7.16 -19.54
CA GLU A 245 -1.01 -7.94 -20.60
C GLU A 245 -1.18 -9.43 -20.23
N GLU A 246 -0.88 -9.83 -18.98
CA GLU A 246 -0.83 -11.23 -18.53
C GLU A 246 -1.88 -11.55 -17.44
N GLY A 247 -3.14 -11.17 -17.65
CA GLY A 247 -4.23 -11.36 -16.68
C GLY A 247 -4.44 -12.82 -16.24
N GLU A 248 -4.44 -13.77 -17.18
CA GLU A 248 -4.57 -15.21 -16.86
C GLU A 248 -3.42 -15.73 -15.99
N THR A 249 -2.19 -15.33 -16.34
CA THR A 249 -1.01 -15.67 -15.55
C THR A 249 -1.09 -15.07 -14.16
N LEU A 250 -1.57 -13.82 -14.03
CA LEU A 250 -1.78 -13.16 -12.74
C LEU A 250 -2.76 -13.94 -11.85
N ILE A 251 -3.88 -14.38 -12.41
CA ILE A 251 -4.85 -15.24 -11.71
C ILE A 251 -4.15 -16.52 -11.22
N SER A 252 -3.44 -17.22 -12.09
CA SER A 252 -2.78 -18.48 -11.74
C SER A 252 -1.76 -18.32 -10.61
N ARG A 253 -1.00 -17.22 -10.60
CA ARG A 253 -0.02 -16.93 -9.56
C ARG A 253 -0.67 -16.55 -8.24
N PHE A 254 -1.74 -15.76 -8.28
CA PHE A 254 -2.52 -15.44 -7.08
C PHE A 254 -3.16 -16.70 -6.48
N GLN A 255 -3.68 -17.62 -7.28
CA GLN A 255 -4.27 -18.86 -6.78
C GLN A 255 -3.27 -19.73 -5.99
N VAL A 256 -1.99 -19.70 -6.38
CA VAL A 256 -0.89 -20.43 -5.71
C VAL A 256 -0.45 -19.73 -4.42
N ASP A 257 -0.40 -18.39 -4.42
CA ASP A 257 0.13 -17.60 -3.30
C ASP A 257 -0.61 -16.26 -3.17
N PRO A 258 -1.83 -16.27 -2.61
CA PRO A 258 -2.66 -15.06 -2.50
C PRO A 258 -1.97 -13.92 -1.75
N ASP A 259 -1.27 -14.24 -0.66
CA ASP A 259 -0.67 -13.24 0.24
C ASP A 259 0.37 -12.40 -0.47
N SER A 260 1.20 -13.02 -1.30
CA SER A 260 2.30 -12.32 -1.99
C SER A 260 1.85 -11.60 -3.26
N TRP A 261 0.68 -11.95 -3.80
CA TRP A 261 0.14 -11.39 -5.04
C TRP A 261 -1.01 -10.41 -4.83
N ARG A 262 -1.55 -10.31 -3.61
CA ARG A 262 -2.68 -9.44 -3.24
C ARG A 262 -2.50 -7.98 -3.66
N GLU A 263 -1.37 -7.35 -3.31
CA GLU A 263 -1.15 -5.94 -3.69
C GLU A 263 -0.92 -5.76 -5.18
N ILE A 264 -0.28 -6.73 -5.84
CA ILE A 264 -0.01 -6.71 -7.28
C ILE A 264 -1.32 -6.76 -8.07
N VAL A 265 -2.25 -7.64 -7.70
CA VAL A 265 -3.56 -7.74 -8.36
C VAL A 265 -4.36 -6.44 -8.22
N LYS A 266 -4.36 -5.83 -7.03
CA LYS A 266 -5.04 -4.54 -6.80
C LYS A 266 -4.48 -3.43 -7.68
N LEU A 267 -3.14 -3.30 -7.72
CA LEU A 267 -2.46 -2.33 -8.60
C LEU A 267 -2.73 -2.62 -10.09
N TRP A 268 -2.75 -3.90 -10.49
CA TRP A 268 -3.03 -4.32 -11.85
C TRP A 268 -4.44 -3.94 -12.31
N CYS A 269 -5.45 -4.04 -11.45
CA CYS A 269 -6.82 -3.66 -11.78
C CYS A 269 -6.96 -2.17 -12.15
N GLY A 270 -6.11 -1.30 -11.59
CA GLY A 270 -6.04 0.10 -11.99
C GLY A 270 -5.28 0.34 -13.29
N LEU A 271 -4.35 -0.55 -13.67
CA LEU A 271 -3.46 -0.40 -14.83
C LEU A 271 -4.10 -0.75 -16.17
N VAL A 272 -5.02 -1.73 -16.13
CA VAL A 272 -5.71 -2.22 -17.32
C VAL A 272 -7.03 -1.51 -17.52
N ASN A 273 -7.50 -1.50 -18.76
CA ASN A 273 -8.77 -0.87 -19.08
C ASN A 273 -9.94 -1.63 -18.47
N ASP A 274 -9.97 -2.97 -18.59
CA ASP A 274 -11.04 -3.83 -18.08
C ASP A 274 -10.42 -4.95 -17.23
N SER A 275 -10.90 -5.09 -16.00
CA SER A 275 -10.37 -6.04 -15.01
C SER A 275 -11.39 -7.10 -14.59
N THR A 276 -12.51 -7.20 -15.31
CA THR A 276 -13.66 -8.03 -14.92
C THR A 276 -13.29 -9.48 -14.63
N ASP A 277 -12.63 -10.15 -15.57
CA ASP A 277 -12.34 -11.59 -15.45
C ASP A 277 -11.38 -11.87 -14.29
N VAL A 278 -10.35 -11.03 -14.13
CA VAL A 278 -9.41 -11.13 -13.01
C VAL A 278 -10.14 -10.91 -11.68
N ILE A 279 -10.92 -9.84 -11.55
CA ILE A 279 -11.62 -9.56 -10.28
C ILE A 279 -12.56 -10.70 -9.91
N LYS A 280 -13.27 -11.28 -10.89
CA LYS A 280 -14.16 -12.42 -10.67
C LYS A 280 -13.42 -13.63 -10.11
N GLU A 281 -12.36 -14.07 -10.78
CA GLU A 281 -11.57 -15.24 -10.36
C GLU A 281 -10.88 -15.02 -9.00
N ILE A 282 -10.40 -13.80 -8.76
CA ILE A 282 -9.79 -13.42 -7.49
C ILE A 282 -10.83 -13.42 -6.37
N TYR A 283 -12.04 -12.91 -6.63
CA TYR A 283 -13.15 -12.90 -5.66
C TYR A 283 -13.63 -14.31 -5.30
N GLU A 284 -13.67 -15.23 -6.27
CA GLU A 284 -13.99 -16.65 -6.02
C GLU A 284 -12.99 -17.32 -5.07
N LYS A 285 -11.70 -16.93 -5.15
CA LYS A 285 -10.63 -17.47 -4.30
C LYS A 285 -10.52 -16.75 -2.94
N ASP A 286 -10.60 -15.43 -2.95
CA ASP A 286 -10.48 -14.54 -1.80
C ASP A 286 -11.43 -13.34 -1.99
N GLN A 287 -12.60 -13.43 -1.35
CA GLN A 287 -13.65 -12.43 -1.45
C GLN A 287 -13.19 -11.03 -1.00
N LEU A 288 -12.32 -10.96 0.02
CA LEU A 288 -11.85 -9.67 0.53
C LEU A 288 -10.92 -9.01 -0.47
N THR A 289 -9.97 -9.76 -1.03
CA THR A 289 -9.06 -9.22 -2.05
C THR A 289 -9.81 -8.85 -3.33
N GLY A 290 -10.73 -9.69 -3.80
CA GLY A 290 -11.55 -9.38 -4.98
C GLY A 290 -12.39 -8.11 -4.79
N PHE A 291 -12.89 -7.89 -3.57
CA PHE A 291 -13.58 -6.64 -3.24
C PHE A 291 -12.65 -5.42 -3.24
N GLU A 292 -11.49 -5.53 -2.61
CA GLU A 292 -10.51 -4.44 -2.59
C GLU A 292 -10.07 -4.04 -4.02
N CYS A 293 -10.04 -4.98 -4.96
CA CYS A 293 -9.74 -4.69 -6.36
C CYS A 293 -10.76 -3.74 -7.00
N LEU A 294 -12.01 -3.71 -6.51
CA LEU A 294 -13.00 -2.73 -6.97
C LEU A 294 -12.60 -1.29 -6.65
N ALA A 295 -11.78 -1.04 -5.63
CA ALA A 295 -11.33 0.30 -5.30
C ALA A 295 -10.32 0.85 -6.30
N ASP A 296 -9.59 -0.01 -7.02
CA ASP A 296 -8.58 0.40 -7.99
C ASP A 296 -9.04 0.22 -9.44
N ALA A 297 -9.98 -0.70 -9.70
CA ALA A 297 -10.48 -1.05 -11.05
C ALA A 297 -10.91 0.16 -11.90
N ALA A 298 -10.34 0.30 -13.11
CA ALA A 298 -10.72 1.34 -14.05
C ALA A 298 -12.11 1.09 -14.68
N LYS A 299 -12.35 -0.14 -15.12
CA LYS A 299 -13.64 -0.63 -15.64
C LYS A 299 -13.88 -2.07 -15.17
N ILE A 300 -15.15 -2.37 -14.97
CA ILE A 300 -15.68 -3.71 -14.69
C ILE A 300 -17.07 -3.82 -15.33
N GLN A 301 -17.51 -5.04 -15.63
CA GLN A 301 -18.90 -5.29 -16.03
C GLN A 301 -19.88 -5.00 -14.86
N PRO A 302 -20.98 -4.25 -15.10
CA PRO A 302 -21.93 -3.87 -14.05
C PRO A 302 -22.54 -5.05 -13.29
N GLU A 303 -22.72 -6.19 -13.94
CA GLU A 303 -23.31 -7.40 -13.37
C GLU A 303 -22.40 -7.99 -12.29
N VAL A 304 -21.10 -8.12 -12.60
CA VAL A 304 -20.08 -8.63 -11.66
C VAL A 304 -19.90 -7.66 -10.49
N GLU A 305 -19.84 -6.36 -10.77
CA GLU A 305 -19.78 -5.34 -9.73
C GLU A 305 -20.97 -5.41 -8.78
N LYS A 306 -22.18 -5.53 -9.34
CA LYS A 306 -23.41 -5.63 -8.55
C LYS A 306 -23.42 -6.89 -7.70
N GLU A 307 -23.04 -8.04 -8.24
CA GLU A 307 -22.97 -9.31 -7.53
C GLU A 307 -22.02 -9.23 -6.32
N ILE A 308 -20.79 -8.75 -6.53
CA ILE A 308 -19.79 -8.60 -5.46
C ILE A 308 -20.31 -7.63 -4.39
N LEU A 309 -20.86 -6.47 -4.80
CA LEU A 309 -21.40 -5.50 -3.86
C LEU A 309 -22.58 -6.07 -3.06
N GLU A 310 -23.52 -6.78 -3.68
CA GLU A 310 -24.67 -7.38 -3.00
C GLU A 310 -24.25 -8.47 -2.01
N SER A 311 -23.32 -9.35 -2.40
CA SER A 311 -22.75 -10.39 -1.54
C SER A 311 -22.01 -9.84 -0.32
N LEU A 312 -21.45 -8.64 -0.40
CA LEU A 312 -20.77 -8.02 0.73
C LEU A 312 -21.72 -7.24 1.62
N LYS A 313 -22.72 -6.56 1.03
CA LYS A 313 -23.76 -5.85 1.78
C LYS A 313 -24.50 -6.79 2.75
N SER A 314 -24.63 -8.07 2.42
CA SER A 314 -25.19 -9.07 3.35
C SER A 314 -24.25 -9.43 4.51
N ASN A 315 -22.95 -9.18 4.39
CA ASN A 315 -21.90 -9.47 5.36
C ASN A 315 -21.31 -8.21 6.03
N LEU A 316 -22.04 -7.09 6.02
CA LEU A 316 -21.58 -5.79 6.52
C LEU A 316 -21.08 -5.83 7.98
N GLU A 317 -21.65 -6.71 8.80
CA GLU A 317 -21.34 -6.86 10.23
C GLU A 317 -19.99 -7.55 10.47
N ASN A 318 -19.36 -8.14 9.45
CA ASN A 318 -18.05 -8.75 9.57
C ASN A 318 -16.96 -7.66 9.65
N GLU A 319 -16.45 -7.42 10.85
CA GLU A 319 -15.42 -6.39 11.12
C GLU A 319 -14.14 -6.56 10.29
N ALA A 320 -13.78 -7.80 9.91
CA ALA A 320 -12.60 -8.06 9.08
C ALA A 320 -12.68 -7.38 7.70
N SER A 321 -13.90 -7.12 7.22
CA SER A 321 -14.15 -6.48 5.92
C SER A 321 -14.22 -4.95 5.99
N HIS A 322 -14.34 -4.36 7.19
CA HIS A 322 -14.66 -2.93 7.34
C HIS A 322 -13.62 -2.01 6.68
N LYS A 323 -12.33 -2.38 6.74
CA LYS A 323 -11.27 -1.61 6.08
C LYS A 323 -11.42 -1.65 4.56
N ALA A 324 -11.71 -2.81 3.97
CA ALA A 324 -11.95 -2.91 2.52
C ALA A 324 -13.19 -2.10 2.10
N PHE A 325 -14.26 -2.15 2.89
CA PHE A 325 -15.45 -1.32 2.65
C PHE A 325 -15.13 0.17 2.67
N ALA A 326 -14.36 0.59 3.67
CA ALA A 326 -13.94 1.98 3.81
C ALA A 326 -13.10 2.44 2.62
N VAL A 327 -12.18 1.60 2.14
CA VAL A 327 -11.34 1.89 0.96
C VAL A 327 -12.20 2.08 -0.29
N VAL A 328 -13.17 1.19 -0.54
CA VAL A 328 -14.08 1.33 -1.70
C VAL A 328 -15.02 2.53 -1.54
N ALA A 329 -15.57 2.76 -0.34
CA ALA A 329 -16.49 3.87 -0.07
C ALA A 329 -15.81 5.26 -0.04
N ALA A 330 -14.48 5.29 0.14
CA ALA A 330 -13.69 6.52 0.05
C ALA A 330 -13.42 6.95 -1.41
N ASP A 331 -13.72 6.10 -2.39
CA ASP A 331 -13.58 6.43 -3.80
C ASP A 331 -14.63 7.45 -4.25
N VAL A 332 -14.18 8.47 -4.99
CA VAL A 332 -15.02 9.55 -5.53
C VAL A 332 -15.74 9.15 -6.82
N ARG A 333 -15.38 8.01 -7.42
CA ARG A 333 -16.06 7.47 -8.60
C ARG A 333 -17.47 6.97 -8.23
N PRO A 334 -18.37 6.80 -9.23
CA PRO A 334 -19.77 6.43 -8.98
C PRO A 334 -19.96 5.21 -8.06
N ARG A 335 -19.07 4.22 -8.14
CA ARG A 335 -19.07 3.03 -7.27
C ARG A 335 -18.90 3.38 -5.79
N GLY A 336 -17.87 4.17 -5.47
CA GLY A 336 -17.58 4.56 -4.10
C GLY A 336 -18.68 5.45 -3.53
N GLU A 337 -19.20 6.39 -4.32
CA GLU A 337 -20.35 7.22 -3.95
C GLU A 337 -21.62 6.40 -3.70
N ALA A 338 -21.89 5.37 -4.51
CA ALA A 338 -23.02 4.47 -4.31
C ALA A 338 -22.88 3.65 -3.02
N LEU A 339 -21.69 3.13 -2.73
CA LEU A 339 -21.42 2.40 -1.50
C LEU A 339 -21.50 3.31 -0.27
N PHE A 340 -20.92 4.52 -0.36
CA PHE A 340 -21.00 5.54 0.68
C PHE A 340 -22.46 5.91 1.01
N SER A 341 -23.27 6.11 -0.04
CA SER A 341 -24.70 6.42 0.10
C SER A 341 -25.46 5.26 0.74
N PHE A 342 -25.16 4.03 0.34
CA PHE A 342 -25.73 2.82 0.95
C PHE A 342 -25.44 2.74 2.45
N LEU A 343 -24.18 2.94 2.87
CA LEU A 343 -23.78 2.94 4.29
C LEU A 343 -24.50 4.05 5.07
N THR A 344 -24.58 5.25 4.49
CA THR A 344 -25.30 6.39 5.09
C THR A 344 -26.79 6.09 5.25
N ASN A 345 -27.41 5.41 4.27
CA ASN A 345 -28.82 5.01 4.34
C ASN A 345 -29.07 3.98 5.46
N ILE A 346 -28.17 3.00 5.63
CA ILE A 346 -28.25 2.06 6.76
C ILE A 346 -28.18 2.82 8.09
N LEU A 347 -27.17 3.68 8.25
CA LEU A 347 -26.99 4.45 9.48
C LEU A 347 -28.22 5.31 9.83
N ASN A 348 -28.85 5.91 8.82
CA ASN A 348 -30.03 6.78 8.99
C ASN A 348 -31.36 6.01 9.18
N ASN A 349 -31.43 4.74 8.81
CA ASN A 349 -32.68 3.97 8.87
C ASN A 349 -32.90 3.40 10.28
N GLU A 350 -33.81 4.00 11.04
CA GLU A 350 -34.14 3.54 12.40
C GLU A 350 -34.74 2.13 12.46
N ASN A 351 -35.23 1.61 11.33
CA ASN A 351 -35.74 0.23 11.24
C ASN A 351 -34.64 -0.82 11.01
N GLU A 352 -33.41 -0.41 10.66
CA GLU A 352 -32.30 -1.35 10.57
C GLU A 352 -31.84 -1.80 11.96
N PRO A 353 -31.41 -3.07 12.13
CA PRO A 353 -30.79 -3.54 13.36
C PRO A 353 -29.65 -2.63 13.81
N LEU A 354 -29.55 -2.38 15.12
CA LEU A 354 -28.51 -1.52 15.69
C LEU A 354 -27.10 -1.99 15.30
N SER A 355 -26.87 -3.31 15.25
CA SER A 355 -25.60 -3.90 14.84
C SER A 355 -25.19 -3.54 13.41
N LYS A 356 -26.16 -3.51 12.46
CA LYS A 356 -25.91 -3.05 11.09
C LYS A 356 -25.63 -1.55 11.02
N ARG A 357 -26.34 -0.75 11.82
CA ARG A 357 -26.11 0.71 11.92
C ARG A 357 -24.73 1.00 12.50
N GLU A 358 -24.31 0.25 13.51
CA GLU A 358 -22.98 0.33 14.11
C GLU A 358 -21.89 -0.08 13.11
N ALA A 359 -22.08 -1.17 12.37
CA ALA A 359 -21.16 -1.59 11.31
C ALA A 359 -21.03 -0.51 10.22
N ALA A 360 -22.15 0.05 9.75
CA ALA A 360 -22.14 1.15 8.78
C ALA A 360 -21.40 2.38 9.32
N ALA A 361 -21.59 2.73 10.59
CA ALA A 361 -20.89 3.84 11.23
C ALA A 361 -19.38 3.61 11.34
N LYS A 362 -18.96 2.42 11.78
CA LYS A 362 -17.54 2.00 11.86
C LYS A 362 -16.86 2.02 10.49
N ILE A 363 -17.57 1.62 9.44
CA ILE A 363 -17.05 1.69 8.07
C ILE A 363 -16.94 3.15 7.61
N LEU A 364 -17.98 3.96 7.82
CA LEU A 364 -17.99 5.37 7.45
C LEU A 364 -16.84 6.13 8.14
N SER A 365 -16.60 5.90 9.44
CA SER A 365 -15.50 6.56 10.14
C SER A 365 -14.13 6.22 9.53
N LYS A 366 -13.92 4.95 9.16
CA LYS A 366 -12.70 4.48 8.50
C LYS A 366 -12.50 5.04 7.08
N THR A 367 -13.52 5.57 6.41
CA THR A 367 -13.33 6.27 5.12
C THR A 367 -12.50 7.55 5.28
N ASN A 368 -12.51 8.12 6.49
CA ASN A 368 -11.86 9.37 6.84
C ASN A 368 -12.23 10.53 5.89
N LEU A 369 -13.49 10.57 5.46
CA LEU A 369 -14.02 11.64 4.63
C LEU A 369 -14.73 12.70 5.49
N PRO A 370 -14.61 14.01 5.19
CA PRO A 370 -15.40 15.04 5.88
C PRO A 370 -16.91 14.82 5.78
N LYS A 371 -17.39 14.26 4.66
CA LYS A 371 -18.80 13.88 4.49
C LYS A 371 -19.23 12.72 5.40
N ALA A 372 -18.30 11.83 5.77
CA ALA A 372 -18.57 10.76 6.72
C ALA A 372 -18.72 11.30 8.15
N ALA A 373 -17.82 12.21 8.56
CA ALA A 373 -17.94 12.89 9.85
C ALA A 373 -19.29 13.60 9.99
N ARG A 374 -19.71 14.35 8.95
CA ARG A 374 -21.05 14.97 8.89
C ARG A 374 -22.20 13.97 9.00
N ALA A 375 -22.09 12.79 8.38
CA ALA A 375 -23.12 11.76 8.44
C ALA A 375 -23.22 11.16 9.85
N LEU A 376 -22.08 10.89 10.48
CA LEU A 376 -21.97 10.38 11.85
C LEU A 376 -22.48 11.42 12.86
N GLY A 377 -22.07 12.68 12.75
CA GLY A 377 -22.43 13.76 13.67
C GLY A 377 -23.93 14.00 13.82
N LYS A 378 -24.75 13.66 12.81
CA LYS A 378 -26.22 13.69 12.90
C LYS A 378 -26.79 12.75 13.96
N HIS A 379 -26.04 11.70 14.32
CA HIS A 379 -26.44 10.68 15.29
C HIS A 379 -25.68 10.77 16.61
N TYR A 380 -24.96 11.87 16.86
CA TYR A 380 -24.12 12.05 18.05
C TYR A 380 -24.89 11.79 19.37
N ASN A 381 -26.11 12.30 19.48
CA ASN A 381 -26.95 12.14 20.67
C ASN A 381 -27.83 10.89 20.66
N SER A 382 -28.07 10.28 19.49
CA SER A 382 -29.00 9.15 19.35
C SER A 382 -28.29 7.79 19.43
N LEU A 383 -26.99 7.73 19.12
CA LEU A 383 -26.18 6.52 19.12
C LEU A 383 -24.90 6.77 19.92
N ASN A 384 -24.80 6.13 21.09
CA ASN A 384 -23.73 6.36 22.07
C ASN A 384 -22.30 6.11 21.55
N PHE A 385 -22.12 5.19 20.60
CA PHE A 385 -20.81 4.86 20.02
C PHE A 385 -20.30 5.88 18.99
N ILE A 386 -21.12 6.85 18.57
CA ILE A 386 -20.73 7.83 17.53
C ILE A 386 -19.63 8.77 18.03
N SER A 387 -19.63 9.12 19.31
CA SER A 387 -18.63 10.01 19.89
C SER A 387 -17.22 9.42 19.72
N ASP A 388 -17.02 8.16 20.10
CA ASP A 388 -15.74 7.45 19.96
C ASP A 388 -15.30 7.39 18.49
N LEU A 389 -16.21 7.08 17.57
CA LEU A 389 -15.89 7.02 16.14
C LEU A 389 -15.47 8.37 15.56
N LEU A 390 -16.09 9.48 16.00
CA LEU A 390 -15.70 10.82 15.58
C LEU A 390 -14.34 11.21 16.18
N VAL A 391 -14.07 10.83 17.43
CA VAL A 391 -12.74 11.03 18.04
C VAL A 391 -11.67 10.27 17.26
N ASP A 392 -11.94 9.02 16.87
CA ASP A 392 -11.03 8.19 16.07
C ASP A 392 -10.75 8.77 14.67
N MET A 393 -11.69 9.54 14.10
CA MET A 393 -11.48 10.28 12.84
C MET A 393 -10.56 11.50 12.99
N GLY A 394 -10.26 11.91 14.22
CA GLY A 394 -9.41 13.06 14.52
C GLY A 394 -9.92 14.35 13.87
N ASP A 395 -9.00 15.11 13.28
CA ASP A 395 -9.28 16.42 12.70
C ASP A 395 -10.42 16.47 11.68
N VAL A 396 -10.62 15.39 10.92
CA VAL A 396 -11.69 15.35 9.90
C VAL A 396 -13.08 15.49 10.54
N ALA A 397 -13.19 15.14 11.82
CA ALA A 397 -14.41 15.25 12.60
C ALA A 397 -14.45 16.44 13.56
N LEU A 398 -13.40 17.27 13.62
CA LEU A 398 -13.31 18.37 14.59
C LEU A 398 -14.49 19.35 14.47
N GLU A 399 -14.85 19.75 13.25
CA GLU A 399 -16.01 20.62 13.01
C GLU A 399 -17.33 20.02 13.53
N GLU A 400 -17.46 18.70 13.53
CA GLU A 400 -18.65 18.03 14.05
C GLU A 400 -18.61 17.91 15.58
N LEU A 401 -17.45 17.59 16.16
CA LEU A 401 -17.26 17.51 17.60
C LEU A 401 -17.48 18.88 18.28
N GLU A 402 -17.00 19.96 17.68
CA GLU A 402 -17.14 21.33 18.21
C GLU A 402 -18.61 21.79 18.35
N LYS A 403 -19.51 21.26 17.52
CA LYS A 403 -20.95 21.56 17.60
C LYS A 403 -21.58 21.03 18.89
N TRP A 404 -20.99 20.00 19.47
CA TRP A 404 -21.54 19.27 20.62
C TRP A 404 -20.77 19.54 21.92
N THR A 405 -19.51 19.98 21.87
CA THR A 405 -18.78 20.43 23.07
C THR A 405 -19.23 21.80 23.60
N ASN A 406 -19.99 22.55 22.79
CA ASN A 406 -20.53 23.87 23.15
C ASN A 406 -22.02 23.84 23.58
N GLN A 407 -22.60 22.64 23.77
CA GLN A 407 -23.94 22.41 24.33
C GLN A 407 -23.82 21.79 25.71
#